data_AF-A0A351ACE9-F1
#
_entry.id   AF-A0A351ACE9-F1
#
_cell.length_a   1.000
_cell.length_b   1.000
_cell.length_c   1.000
_cell.angle_alpha   90.00
_cell.angle_beta   90.00
_cell.angle_gamma   90.00
#
_symmetry.space_group_name_H-M   'P 1'
#
loop_
_entity.id
_entity.type
_entity.pdbx_description
1 polymer ?
#
loop_
_entity_poly.entity_id
_entity_poly.type
_entity_poly.pdbx_seq_one_letter_code
_entity_poly.pdbx_strand_id
1 'polypeptide(L)'
;MNRYASIALTAAAFFLIVMAVLNDSPPLFYMGTAMVATLLAARLQAYLAVRYLRFERFAPPAVAVGEPVVIEMIVWSERRIKRPLVTVRDGLPESLRRQELAPPLPVAPSYEQPIRTRYEFRPLKRGRYRWSLVKVEASDALGLVYLSHKHRTEQAELTVYPAPLPVEVELNPTAGSGIAEVEAGRVRGSGLEPHAVREYVSGDPLRYIHWKSSARRDTLMVKEFDTGTSVSLAIVVDNRKATDVFDLEGSTLETLCGHALYLAESYLERGAEVTFPQYEKPTRGEHSELRIRQVREVLVDVQDDQIESLSAQLLRVAAPLAESTTVVILLAVADPDLPATLTQLAHLQRVVLTLDAAEYDEKRAPGSASHPAYLQELESAGARVVPVARRRRSS
;
A
#
# COMPACT_ATOMS: atom_id res chain seq x y z
N MET A 1 -5.22 -31.78 -11.22
CA MET A 1 -5.64 -33.13 -11.67
C MET A 1 -4.51 -33.72 -12.52
N ASN A 2 -4.17 -34.99 -12.38
CA ASN A 2 -3.25 -35.46 -11.33
C ASN A 2 -2.00 -36.02 -12.02
N ARG A 3 -0.78 -35.67 -11.58
CA ARG A 3 0.48 -36.26 -12.08
C ARG A 3 0.39 -37.79 -12.17
N TYR A 4 -0.36 -38.40 -11.25
CA TYR A 4 -0.67 -39.83 -11.19
C TYR A 4 -1.31 -40.41 -12.45
N ALA A 5 -2.20 -39.69 -13.14
CA ALA A 5 -2.84 -40.20 -14.37
C ALA A 5 -1.83 -40.35 -15.51
N SER A 6 -0.96 -39.35 -15.70
CA SER A 6 0.12 -39.41 -16.70
C SER A 6 1.11 -40.53 -16.41
N ILE A 7 1.45 -40.74 -15.12
CA ILE A 7 2.36 -41.82 -14.69
C ILE A 7 1.73 -43.19 -14.94
N ALA A 8 0.46 -43.38 -14.57
CA ALA A 8 -0.26 -44.63 -14.80
C ALA A 8 -0.34 -44.99 -16.30
N LEU A 9 -0.63 -44.02 -17.16
CA LEU A 9 -0.67 -44.22 -18.61
C LEU A 9 0.71 -44.54 -19.20
N THR A 10 1.78 -43.87 -18.74
CA THR A 10 3.14 -44.23 -19.17
C THR A 10 3.53 -45.64 -18.75
N ALA A 11 3.17 -46.05 -17.53
CA ALA A 11 3.43 -47.39 -17.02
C ALA A 11 2.63 -48.45 -17.79
N ALA A 12 1.36 -48.18 -18.10
CA ALA A 12 0.53 -49.05 -18.92
C ALA A 12 1.08 -49.19 -20.35
N ALA A 13 1.56 -48.09 -20.95
CA ALA A 13 2.13 -48.12 -22.29
C ALA A 13 3.42 -48.94 -22.32
N PHE A 14 4.28 -48.76 -21.32
CA PHE A 14 5.49 -49.56 -21.15
C PHE A 14 5.17 -51.04 -20.95
N PHE A 15 4.21 -51.36 -20.08
CA PHE A 15 3.75 -52.73 -19.82
C PHE A 15 3.23 -53.41 -21.10
N LEU A 16 2.40 -52.72 -21.90
CA LEU A 16 1.89 -53.25 -23.16
C LEU A 16 3.02 -53.54 -24.15
N ILE A 17 4.02 -52.66 -24.26
CA ILE A 17 5.17 -52.86 -25.15
C ILE A 17 6.01 -54.06 -24.68
N VAL A 18 6.27 -54.18 -23.37
CA VAL A 18 7.01 -55.33 -22.82
C VAL A 18 6.26 -56.63 -23.07
N MET A 19 4.96 -56.67 -22.80
CA MET A 19 4.14 -57.86 -23.05
C MET A 19 4.02 -58.19 -24.54
N ALA A 20 4.03 -57.18 -25.41
CA ALA A 20 4.05 -57.40 -26.85
C ALA A 20 5.33 -58.11 -27.31
N VAL A 21 6.49 -57.70 -26.79
CA VAL A 21 7.79 -58.30 -27.10
C VAL A 21 7.91 -59.69 -26.50
N LEU A 22 7.46 -59.90 -25.27
CA LEU A 22 7.53 -61.20 -24.59
C LEU A 22 6.63 -62.27 -25.24
N ASN A 23 5.47 -61.86 -25.76
CA ASN A 23 4.48 -62.78 -26.35
C ASN A 23 4.46 -62.78 -27.88
N ASP A 24 5.38 -62.07 -28.53
CA ASP A 24 5.44 -61.87 -29.99
C ASP A 24 4.07 -61.48 -30.59
N SER A 25 3.40 -60.50 -29.96
CA SER A 25 2.03 -60.11 -30.29
C SER A 25 1.98 -58.75 -30.99
N PRO A 26 1.80 -58.69 -32.32
CA PRO A 26 1.71 -57.44 -33.06
C PRO A 26 0.60 -56.49 -32.56
N PRO A 27 -0.62 -56.95 -32.18
CA PRO A 27 -1.66 -56.06 -31.67
C PRO A 27 -1.25 -55.29 -30.41
N LEU A 28 -0.61 -55.95 -29.44
CA LEU A 28 -0.14 -55.30 -28.21
C LEU A 28 0.94 -54.25 -28.51
N PHE A 29 1.80 -54.52 -29.50
CA PHE A 29 2.81 -53.57 -29.94
C PHE A 29 2.19 -52.31 -30.55
N TYR A 30 1.20 -52.47 -31.44
CA TYR A 30 0.49 -51.33 -32.03
C TYR A 30 -0.30 -50.52 -30.99
N MET A 31 -0.92 -51.17 -30.01
CA MET A 31 -1.61 -50.48 -28.91
C MET A 31 -0.63 -49.70 -28.03
N GLY A 32 0.49 -50.33 -27.63
CA GLY A 32 1.53 -49.68 -26.83
C GLY A 32 2.13 -48.48 -27.53
N THR A 33 2.51 -48.63 -28.80
CA THR A 33 3.07 -47.53 -29.62
C THR A 33 2.06 -46.42 -29.88
N ALA A 34 0.79 -46.73 -30.16
CA ALA A 34 -0.28 -45.73 -30.28
C ALA A 34 -0.48 -44.93 -28.98
N MET A 35 -0.39 -45.59 -27.82
CA MET A 35 -0.51 -44.92 -26.53
C MET A 35 0.69 -44.01 -26.25
N VAL A 36 1.93 -44.44 -26.57
CA VAL A 36 3.12 -43.59 -26.51
C VAL A 36 3.00 -42.39 -27.45
N ALA A 37 2.59 -42.61 -28.70
CA ALA A 37 2.40 -41.54 -29.67
C ALA A 37 1.35 -40.51 -29.19
N THR A 38 0.25 -40.98 -28.59
CA THR A 38 -0.78 -40.11 -28.00
C THR A 38 -0.23 -39.29 -26.84
N LEU A 39 0.55 -39.89 -25.94
CA LEU A 39 1.18 -39.18 -24.82
C LEU A 39 2.20 -38.13 -25.30
N LEU A 40 2.99 -38.45 -26.33
CA LEU A 40 3.94 -37.51 -26.93
C LEU A 40 3.20 -36.35 -27.61
N ALA A 41 2.13 -36.63 -28.36
CA ALA A 41 1.29 -35.61 -28.98
C ALA A 41 0.62 -34.70 -27.95
N ALA A 42 0.04 -35.28 -26.88
CA ALA A 42 -0.55 -34.53 -25.76
C ALA A 42 0.50 -33.64 -25.08
N ARG A 43 1.70 -34.17 -24.83
CA ARG A 43 2.79 -33.41 -24.22
C ARG A 43 3.29 -32.28 -25.11
N LEU A 44 3.42 -32.53 -26.42
CA LEU A 44 3.80 -31.51 -27.39
C LEU A 44 2.73 -30.41 -27.49
N GLN A 45 1.45 -30.79 -27.53
CA GLN A 45 0.34 -29.84 -27.54
C GLN A 45 0.33 -28.97 -26.29
N ALA A 46 0.43 -29.57 -25.09
CA ALA A 46 0.51 -28.83 -23.83
C ALA A 46 1.76 -27.94 -23.76
N TYR A 47 2.89 -28.41 -24.29
CA TYR A 47 4.14 -27.62 -24.34
C TYR A 47 3.99 -26.39 -25.23
N LEU A 48 3.44 -26.57 -26.42
CA LEU A 48 3.17 -25.47 -27.34
C LEU A 48 2.16 -24.52 -26.72
N ALA A 49 1.09 -25.02 -26.08
CA ALA A 49 0.02 -24.22 -25.48
C ALA A 49 0.53 -23.17 -24.49
N VAL A 50 1.52 -23.50 -23.66
CA VAL A 50 2.09 -22.58 -22.65
C VAL A 50 3.26 -21.74 -23.15
N ARG A 51 3.80 -21.98 -24.35
CA ARG A 51 4.98 -21.27 -24.92
C ARG A 51 4.59 -20.31 -26.04
N TYR A 52 5.48 -19.37 -26.38
CA TYR A 52 5.27 -18.40 -27.47
C TYR A 52 3.98 -17.57 -27.28
N LEU A 53 3.84 -17.06 -26.05
CA LEU A 53 2.78 -16.16 -25.64
C LEU A 53 3.44 -14.86 -25.22
N ARG A 54 2.87 -13.75 -25.65
CA ARG A 54 3.25 -12.41 -25.21
C ARG A 54 2.11 -11.81 -24.40
N PHE A 55 2.49 -11.03 -23.41
CA PHE A 55 1.58 -10.43 -22.45
C PHE A 55 1.88 -8.95 -22.33
N GLU A 56 0.84 -8.14 -22.40
CA GLU A 56 0.83 -6.74 -21.97
C GLU A 56 -0.10 -6.62 -20.76
N ARG A 57 0.33 -5.86 -19.76
CA ARG A 57 -0.39 -5.65 -18.50
C ARG A 57 -0.59 -4.16 -18.31
N PHE A 58 -1.82 -3.78 -17.98
CA PHE A 58 -2.21 -2.43 -17.66
C PHE A 58 -2.66 -2.40 -16.21
N ALA A 59 -1.82 -1.80 -15.36
CA ALA A 59 -2.10 -1.53 -13.97
C ALA A 59 -2.36 -0.03 -13.79
N PRO A 60 -3.28 0.38 -12.89
CA PRO A 60 -3.37 1.77 -12.50
C PRO A 60 -2.07 2.19 -11.79
N PRO A 61 -1.63 3.45 -11.94
CA PRO A 61 -0.36 3.90 -11.36
C PRO A 61 -0.40 3.93 -9.83
N ALA A 62 -1.57 4.25 -9.24
CA ALA A 62 -1.77 4.27 -7.81
C ALA A 62 -3.23 4.05 -7.39
N VAL A 63 -3.42 3.56 -6.17
CA VAL A 63 -4.71 3.26 -5.51
C VAL A 63 -4.58 3.42 -3.99
N ALA A 64 -5.69 3.51 -3.24
CA ALA A 64 -5.64 3.47 -1.78
C ALA A 64 -5.82 2.03 -1.23
N VAL A 65 -5.31 1.77 -0.02
CA VAL A 65 -5.49 0.48 0.67
C VAL A 65 -6.98 0.15 0.83
N GLY A 66 -7.40 -1.02 0.33
CA GLY A 66 -8.79 -1.50 0.38
C GLY A 66 -9.63 -1.16 -0.84
N GLU A 67 -9.16 -0.28 -1.73
CA GLU A 67 -9.85 -0.03 -3.00
C GLU A 67 -9.64 -1.22 -3.96
N PRO A 68 -10.68 -1.65 -4.70
CA PRO A 68 -10.54 -2.70 -5.69
C PRO A 68 -9.63 -2.25 -6.85
N VAL A 69 -8.68 -3.11 -7.21
CA VAL A 69 -7.73 -2.91 -8.30
C VAL A 69 -8.08 -3.86 -9.43
N VAL A 70 -8.42 -3.31 -10.59
CA VAL A 70 -8.65 -4.09 -11.80
C VAL A 70 -7.40 -4.06 -12.66
N ILE A 71 -6.84 -5.24 -12.95
CA ILE A 71 -5.71 -5.38 -13.86
C ILE A 71 -6.23 -5.94 -15.19
N GLU A 72 -5.96 -5.21 -16.27
CA GLU A 72 -6.21 -5.70 -17.62
C GLU A 72 -4.94 -6.34 -18.18
N MET A 73 -5.09 -7.56 -18.69
CA MET A 73 -4.02 -8.31 -19.30
C MET A 73 -4.43 -8.71 -20.71
N ILE A 74 -3.59 -8.33 -21.68
CA ILE A 74 -3.74 -8.66 -23.08
C ILE A 74 -2.78 -9.80 -23.39
N VAL A 75 -3.31 -10.88 -23.97
CA VAL A 75 -2.55 -12.09 -24.29
C VAL A 75 -2.73 -12.43 -25.76
N TRP A 76 -1.63 -12.68 -26.46
CA TRP A 76 -1.66 -13.19 -27.83
C TRP A 76 -0.59 -14.23 -28.05
N SER A 77 -0.80 -15.06 -29.08
CA SER A 77 0.22 -15.98 -29.51
C SER A 77 1.18 -15.32 -30.50
N GLU A 78 2.47 -15.59 -30.33
CA GLU A 78 3.49 -15.20 -31.29
C GLU A 78 3.59 -16.16 -32.48
N ARG A 79 2.89 -17.30 -32.44
CA ARG A 79 2.87 -18.32 -33.50
C ARG A 79 1.45 -18.62 -33.94
N ARG A 80 1.29 -18.88 -35.25
CA ARG A 80 0.03 -19.32 -35.87
C ARG A 80 -0.29 -20.79 -35.54
N ILE A 81 -0.64 -21.06 -34.28
CA ILE A 81 -0.98 -22.40 -33.78
C ILE A 81 -2.35 -22.32 -33.12
N LYS A 82 -3.25 -23.26 -33.44
CA LYS A 82 -4.53 -23.42 -32.73
C LYS A 82 -4.23 -23.97 -31.33
N ARG A 83 -4.55 -23.19 -30.30
CA ARG A 83 -4.22 -23.51 -28.90
C ARG A 83 -5.48 -23.93 -28.13
N PRO A 84 -5.35 -24.86 -27.17
CA PRO A 84 -6.40 -25.12 -26.21
C PRO A 84 -6.56 -23.94 -25.24
N LEU A 85 -7.59 -24.00 -24.40
CA LEU A 85 -7.77 -23.08 -23.30
C LEU A 85 -6.58 -23.15 -22.33
N VAL A 86 -6.08 -21.98 -21.94
CA VAL A 86 -5.01 -21.80 -20.97
C VAL A 86 -5.50 -20.92 -19.83
N THR A 87 -5.11 -21.24 -18.61
CA THR A 87 -5.33 -20.40 -17.43
C THR A 87 -4.12 -19.52 -17.24
N VAL A 88 -4.35 -18.21 -17.14
CA VAL A 88 -3.31 -17.20 -16.96
C VAL A 88 -3.40 -16.67 -15.54
N ARG A 89 -2.35 -16.86 -14.74
CA ARG A 89 -2.27 -16.36 -13.36
C ARG A 89 -1.17 -15.30 -13.29
N ASP A 90 -1.52 -14.10 -12.86
CA ASP A 90 -0.49 -13.08 -12.60
C ASP A 90 0.28 -13.42 -11.32
N GLY A 91 1.59 -13.25 -11.36
CA GLY A 91 2.50 -13.52 -10.26
C GLY A 91 2.58 -12.35 -9.30
N LEU A 92 1.43 -11.92 -8.76
CA LEU A 92 1.37 -10.83 -7.78
C LEU A 92 2.31 -11.10 -6.58
N PRO A 93 2.95 -10.08 -6.01
CA PRO A 93 3.64 -10.18 -4.73
C PRO A 93 2.70 -10.71 -3.63
N GLU A 94 3.21 -11.51 -2.70
CA GLU A 94 2.39 -12.12 -1.64
C GLU A 94 1.66 -11.09 -0.78
N SER A 95 2.28 -9.93 -0.56
CA SER A 95 1.70 -8.78 0.14
C SER A 95 0.46 -8.18 -0.55
N LEU A 96 0.28 -8.39 -1.86
CA LEU A 96 -0.92 -7.99 -2.61
C LEU A 96 -1.96 -9.11 -2.75
N ARG A 97 -1.61 -10.37 -2.47
CA ARG A 97 -2.45 -11.56 -2.75
C ARG A 97 -3.60 -11.81 -1.78
N ARG A 98 -4.00 -10.82 -0.99
CA ARG A 98 -4.82 -11.09 0.20
C ARG A 98 -6.32 -11.30 -0.13
N GLN A 99 -6.79 -10.91 -1.32
CA GLN A 99 -8.18 -11.19 -1.74
C GLN A 99 -8.31 -11.22 -3.28
N GLU A 100 -8.10 -12.39 -3.91
CA GLU A 100 -8.53 -12.59 -5.31
C GLU A 100 -10.07 -12.62 -5.33
N LEU A 101 -10.70 -11.59 -5.90
CA LEU A 101 -12.17 -11.47 -5.94
C LEU A 101 -12.78 -12.34 -7.04
N ALA A 102 -12.00 -12.64 -8.09
CA ALA A 102 -12.39 -13.53 -9.17
C ALA A 102 -11.18 -14.34 -9.66
N PRO A 103 -11.30 -15.67 -9.81
CA PRO A 103 -10.25 -16.47 -10.42
C PRO A 103 -10.09 -16.08 -11.90
N PRO A 104 -8.88 -16.11 -12.45
CA PRO A 104 -8.67 -15.78 -13.85
C PRO A 104 -9.40 -16.78 -14.75
N LEU A 105 -10.22 -16.25 -15.67
CA LEU A 105 -10.95 -17.06 -16.65
C LEU A 105 -9.97 -17.72 -17.64
N PRO A 106 -10.22 -18.98 -18.03
CA PRO A 106 -9.43 -19.63 -19.07
C PRO A 106 -9.63 -18.92 -20.41
N VAL A 107 -8.54 -18.67 -21.13
CA VAL A 107 -8.51 -17.98 -22.43
C VAL A 107 -7.91 -18.88 -23.50
N ALA A 108 -8.24 -18.67 -24.77
CA ALA A 108 -7.63 -19.39 -25.90
C ALA A 108 -6.87 -18.42 -26.82
N PRO A 109 -5.64 -17.98 -26.45
CA PRO A 109 -4.93 -16.94 -27.19
C PRO A 109 -4.74 -17.30 -28.66
N SER A 110 -5.10 -16.38 -29.55
CA SER A 110 -4.90 -16.51 -30.99
C SER A 110 -3.71 -15.67 -31.45
N TYR A 111 -3.18 -16.00 -32.63
CA TYR A 111 -2.22 -15.16 -33.33
C TYR A 111 -2.88 -13.93 -33.97
N GLU A 112 -4.12 -14.10 -34.45
CA GLU A 112 -4.82 -13.07 -35.23
C GLU A 112 -5.56 -12.07 -34.34
N GLN A 113 -6.02 -12.52 -33.17
CA GLN A 113 -6.82 -11.73 -32.26
C GLN A 113 -6.27 -11.82 -30.84
N PRO A 114 -5.81 -10.70 -30.25
CA PRO A 114 -5.43 -10.67 -28.86
C PRO A 114 -6.67 -10.84 -27.98
N ILE A 115 -6.52 -11.61 -26.90
CA ILE A 115 -7.58 -11.80 -25.91
C ILE A 115 -7.29 -10.91 -24.72
N ARG A 116 -8.33 -10.21 -24.26
CA ARG A 116 -8.29 -9.40 -23.05
C ARG A 116 -8.90 -10.19 -21.91
N THR A 117 -8.15 -10.31 -20.82
CA THR A 117 -8.63 -10.87 -19.57
C THR A 117 -8.42 -9.86 -18.46
N ARG A 118 -9.27 -9.93 -17.43
CA ARG A 118 -9.22 -9.03 -16.29
C ARG A 118 -9.30 -9.84 -15.02
N TYR A 119 -8.59 -9.39 -14.01
CA TYR A 119 -8.74 -9.91 -12.65
C TYR A 119 -8.78 -8.73 -11.68
N GLU A 120 -9.41 -8.96 -10.54
CA GLU A 120 -9.62 -7.95 -9.51
C GLU A 120 -9.06 -8.46 -8.18
N PHE A 121 -8.36 -7.58 -7.47
CA PHE A 121 -7.89 -7.84 -6.12
C PHE A 121 -7.97 -6.58 -5.27
N ARG A 122 -7.89 -6.74 -3.95
CA ARG A 122 -7.84 -5.62 -3.00
C ARG A 122 -6.53 -5.62 -2.22
N PRO A 123 -5.69 -4.57 -2.33
CA PRO A 123 -4.49 -4.45 -1.55
C PRO A 123 -4.85 -4.16 -0.08
N LEU A 124 -4.28 -4.94 0.83
CA LEU A 124 -4.46 -4.76 2.28
C LEU A 124 -3.23 -4.17 2.97
N LYS A 125 -2.13 -3.97 2.23
CA LYS A 125 -0.91 -3.32 2.71
C LYS A 125 -0.55 -2.19 1.76
N ARG A 126 -0.10 -1.05 2.30
CA ARG A 126 0.46 0.05 1.53
C ARG A 126 1.88 -0.27 1.06
N GLY A 127 2.35 0.48 0.07
CA GLY A 127 3.72 0.36 -0.43
C GLY A 127 3.82 0.45 -1.94
N ARG A 128 5.04 0.32 -2.44
CA ARG A 128 5.35 0.35 -3.88
C ARG A 128 5.60 -1.05 -4.37
N TYR A 129 4.78 -1.51 -5.31
CA TYR A 129 4.82 -2.87 -5.82
C TYR A 129 5.30 -2.91 -7.26
N ARG A 130 6.16 -3.88 -7.54
CA ARG A 130 6.72 -4.14 -8.87
C ARG A 130 6.67 -5.63 -9.15
N TRP A 131 6.08 -6.04 -10.28
CA TRP A 131 6.05 -7.45 -10.67
C TRP A 131 6.04 -7.63 -12.19
N SER A 132 6.66 -8.73 -12.64
CA SER A 132 6.86 -9.01 -14.06
C SER A 132 6.50 -10.44 -14.48
N LEU A 133 6.08 -11.27 -13.52
CA LEU A 133 5.95 -12.71 -13.72
C LEU A 133 4.50 -13.08 -14.00
N VAL A 134 4.24 -13.74 -15.13
CA VAL A 134 2.94 -14.35 -15.43
C VAL A 134 3.12 -15.86 -15.52
N LYS A 135 2.27 -16.63 -14.83
CA LYS A 135 2.26 -18.09 -14.90
C LYS A 135 1.11 -18.54 -15.78
N VAL A 136 1.43 -19.29 -16.83
CA VAL A 136 0.45 -19.91 -17.72
C VAL A 136 0.37 -21.39 -17.40
N GLU A 137 -0.84 -21.89 -17.31
CA GLU A 137 -1.17 -23.27 -17.03
C GLU A 137 -2.08 -23.80 -18.14
N ALA A 138 -1.74 -24.94 -18.71
CA ALA A 138 -2.56 -25.55 -19.76
C ALA A 138 -2.57 -27.07 -19.63
N SER A 139 -3.68 -27.64 -20.07
CA SER A 139 -3.79 -29.07 -20.33
C SER A 139 -3.87 -29.32 -21.83
N ASP A 140 -3.48 -30.51 -22.28
CA ASP A 140 -3.83 -30.99 -23.62
C ASP A 140 -5.35 -31.24 -23.75
N ALA A 141 -5.82 -31.49 -24.98
CA ALA A 141 -7.23 -31.68 -25.27
C ALA A 141 -7.86 -32.92 -24.60
N LEU A 142 -7.05 -33.94 -24.27
CA LEU A 142 -7.51 -35.16 -23.60
C LEU A 142 -7.37 -35.08 -22.06
N GLY A 143 -6.81 -34.01 -21.52
CA GLY A 143 -6.64 -33.85 -20.06
C GLY A 143 -5.54 -34.74 -19.45
N LEU A 144 -4.66 -35.32 -20.26
CA LEU A 144 -3.64 -36.30 -19.86
C LEU A 144 -2.38 -35.65 -19.30
N VAL A 145 -2.01 -34.48 -19.82
CA VAL A 145 -0.76 -33.78 -19.54
C VAL A 145 -1.05 -32.34 -19.17
N TYR A 146 -0.69 -31.99 -17.94
CA TYR A 146 -0.75 -30.63 -17.43
C TYR A 146 0.65 -30.02 -17.37
N LEU A 147 0.84 -28.87 -18.02
CA LEU A 147 2.09 -28.12 -17.99
C LEU A 147 1.86 -26.70 -17.50
N SER A 148 2.89 -26.15 -16.87
CA SER A 148 2.93 -24.74 -16.49
C SER A 148 4.23 -24.11 -16.96
N HIS A 149 4.14 -22.87 -17.42
CA HIS A 149 5.30 -22.08 -17.80
C HIS A 149 5.20 -20.66 -17.25
N LYS A 150 6.35 -20.12 -16.83
CA LYS A 150 6.47 -18.76 -16.31
C LYS A 150 7.02 -17.87 -17.42
N HIS A 151 6.29 -16.81 -17.74
CA HIS A 151 6.68 -15.77 -18.67
C HIS A 151 7.15 -14.53 -17.91
N ARG A 152 8.19 -13.88 -18.41
CA ARG A 152 8.58 -12.55 -17.97
C ARG A 152 8.02 -11.53 -18.94
N THR A 153 7.46 -10.49 -18.38
CA THR A 153 6.67 -9.44 -19.03
C THR A 153 7.28 -8.09 -18.66
N GLU A 154 6.86 -7.00 -19.28
CA GLU A 154 7.28 -5.66 -18.85
C GLU A 154 6.91 -5.41 -17.38
N GLN A 155 7.71 -4.63 -16.66
CA GLN A 155 7.48 -4.44 -15.22
C GLN A 155 6.21 -3.63 -15.00
N ALA A 156 5.22 -4.22 -14.32
CA ALA A 156 4.07 -3.49 -13.82
C ALA A 156 4.45 -2.81 -12.51
N GLU A 157 3.97 -1.58 -12.31
CA GLU A 157 4.18 -0.79 -11.10
C GLU A 157 2.82 -0.36 -10.53
N LEU A 158 2.68 -0.44 -9.21
CA LEU A 158 1.49 0.01 -8.48
C LEU A 158 1.93 0.63 -7.15
N THR A 159 1.55 1.88 -6.92
CA THR A 159 1.71 2.52 -5.60
C THR A 159 0.40 2.41 -4.83
N VAL A 160 0.43 1.76 -3.68
CA VAL A 160 -0.73 1.68 -2.79
C VAL A 160 -0.53 2.68 -1.65
N TYR A 161 -1.33 3.74 -1.65
CA TYR A 161 -1.34 4.77 -0.60
C TYR A 161 -2.16 4.31 0.62
N PRO A 162 -1.83 4.77 1.84
CA PRO A 162 -2.73 4.56 2.98
C PRO A 162 -4.11 5.19 2.71
N ALA A 163 -5.15 4.60 3.26
CA ALA A 163 -6.49 5.16 3.24
C ALA A 163 -6.74 5.94 4.55
N PRO A 164 -7.30 7.15 4.51
CA PRO A 164 -7.53 7.94 5.72
C PRO A 164 -8.55 7.23 6.62
N LEU A 165 -8.20 7.06 7.89
CA LEU A 165 -9.07 6.47 8.92
C LEU A 165 -9.50 7.56 9.91
N PRO A 166 -10.78 7.94 9.92
CA PRO A 166 -11.29 8.97 10.82
C PRO A 166 -11.00 8.67 12.28
N VAL A 167 -10.58 9.71 13.00
CA VAL A 167 -10.43 9.69 14.45
C VAL A 167 -10.90 11.04 15.00
N GLU A 168 -11.73 11.01 16.03
CA GLU A 168 -12.25 12.22 16.66
C GLU A 168 -11.25 12.69 17.72
N VAL A 169 -10.31 13.56 17.31
CA VAL A 169 -9.35 14.20 18.21
C VAL A 169 -9.32 15.70 18.00
N GLU A 170 -9.82 16.43 18.99
CA GLU A 170 -9.63 17.88 19.09
C GLU A 170 -8.25 18.15 19.68
N LEU A 171 -7.28 18.48 18.83
CA LEU A 171 -5.98 18.95 19.28
C LEU A 171 -6.15 20.42 19.64
N ASN A 172 -6.32 20.72 20.93
CA ASN A 172 -6.35 22.09 21.43
C ASN A 172 -4.97 22.69 21.24
N PRO A 173 -4.79 23.58 20.24
CA PRO A 173 -3.52 24.23 20.07
C PRO A 173 -3.38 25.24 21.21
N THR A 174 -2.14 25.50 21.59
CA THR A 174 -1.76 26.19 22.82
C THR A 174 -2.59 27.45 23.05
N ALA A 175 -3.00 27.73 24.30
CA ALA A 175 -3.75 28.94 24.66
C ALA A 175 -2.98 30.19 24.19
N GLY A 176 -3.46 30.82 23.11
CA GLY A 176 -2.73 31.86 22.35
C GLY A 176 -2.66 31.60 20.85
N SER A 177 -2.98 30.38 20.39
CA SER A 177 -3.18 30.04 18.99
C SER A 177 -4.65 30.24 18.60
N GLY A 178 -4.89 31.03 17.55
CA GLY A 178 -6.20 31.56 17.16
C GLY A 178 -7.23 30.54 16.65
N ILE A 179 -7.18 29.26 17.05
CA ILE A 179 -8.17 28.26 16.61
C ILE A 179 -9.58 28.56 17.10
N ALA A 180 -9.72 29.19 18.27
CA ALA A 180 -11.01 29.71 18.72
C ALA A 180 -11.57 30.81 17.78
N GLU A 181 -10.71 31.52 17.04
CA GLU A 181 -11.12 32.51 16.03
C GLU A 181 -11.46 31.86 14.68
N VAL A 182 -10.90 30.68 14.39
CA VAL A 182 -11.24 29.87 13.20
C VAL A 182 -12.64 29.27 13.32
N GLU A 183 -13.04 28.81 14.52
CA GLU A 183 -14.41 28.38 14.82
C GLU A 183 -15.43 29.53 14.79
N ALA A 184 -14.99 30.77 15.01
CA ALA A 184 -15.83 31.97 14.93
C ALA A 184 -16.20 32.41 13.48
N GLY A 185 -15.96 31.55 12.48
CA GLY A 185 -16.49 31.73 11.13
C GLY A 185 -15.76 32.78 10.27
N ARG A 186 -14.50 33.10 10.60
CA ARG A 186 -13.69 34.06 9.82
C ARG A 186 -12.90 33.49 8.65
N VAL A 187 -13.05 32.21 8.32
CA VAL A 187 -12.45 31.65 7.09
C VAL A 187 -13.45 31.77 5.94
N ARG A 188 -13.39 32.90 5.23
CA ARG A 188 -13.92 32.99 3.88
C ARG A 188 -12.98 32.23 2.93
N GLY A 189 -13.46 31.10 2.43
CA GLY A 189 -13.18 30.51 1.11
C GLY A 189 -11.71 30.27 0.71
N SER A 190 -11.35 28.99 0.62
CA SER A 190 -10.39 28.32 -0.30
C SER A 190 -9.49 29.17 -1.23
N GLY A 191 -8.79 30.14 -0.66
CA GLY A 191 -7.79 30.94 -1.34
C GLY A 191 -7.13 31.77 -0.25
N LEU A 192 -5.84 31.58 -0.03
CA LEU A 192 -5.07 32.48 0.82
C LEU A 192 -5.29 33.90 0.27
N GLU A 193 -6.16 34.68 0.93
CA GLU A 193 -6.30 36.09 0.60
C GLU A 193 -4.95 36.75 0.92
N PRO A 194 -4.36 37.49 -0.03
CA PRO A 194 -3.10 38.17 0.23
C PRO A 194 -3.31 39.17 1.36
N HIS A 195 -2.64 38.95 2.50
CA HIS A 195 -2.73 39.79 3.69
C HIS A 195 -2.00 41.10 3.48
N ALA A 196 -0.89 41.07 2.75
CA ALA A 196 -0.13 42.25 2.39
C ALA A 196 0.42 42.13 0.96
N VAL A 197 0.96 43.24 0.47
CA VAL A 197 1.71 43.26 -0.79
C VAL A 197 3.01 44.00 -0.53
N ARG A 198 4.14 43.32 -0.74
CA ARG A 198 5.49 43.88 -0.59
C ARG A 198 6.20 44.03 -1.92
N GLU A 199 7.27 44.81 -1.94
CA GLU A 199 8.12 44.95 -3.12
C GLU A 199 8.83 43.63 -3.45
N TYR A 200 8.94 43.34 -4.74
CA TYR A 200 9.60 42.15 -5.27
C TYR A 200 11.10 42.17 -4.93
N VAL A 201 11.61 41.03 -4.45
CA VAL A 201 13.03 40.81 -4.26
C VAL A 201 13.47 39.68 -5.19
N SER A 202 14.66 39.81 -5.77
CA SER A 202 15.28 38.79 -6.61
C SER A 202 15.32 37.44 -5.88
N GLY A 203 14.54 36.48 -6.37
CA GLY A 203 14.33 35.17 -5.74
C GLY A 203 12.85 34.83 -5.51
N ASP A 204 11.97 35.84 -5.51
CA ASP A 204 10.53 35.61 -5.35
C ASP A 204 9.92 34.92 -6.58
N PRO A 205 8.98 33.97 -6.40
CA PRO A 205 8.31 33.30 -7.51
C PRO A 205 7.45 34.28 -8.32
N LEU A 206 7.71 34.39 -9.62
CA LEU A 206 7.00 35.29 -10.53
C LEU A 206 5.47 35.05 -10.58
N ARG A 207 5.02 33.82 -10.29
CA ARG A 207 3.59 33.46 -10.22
C ARG A 207 2.82 34.20 -9.12
N TYR A 208 3.52 34.79 -8.16
CA TYR A 208 2.92 35.52 -7.03
C TYR A 208 2.94 37.04 -7.20
N ILE A 209 3.32 37.55 -8.37
CA ILE A 209 3.24 38.98 -8.69
C ILE A 209 1.77 39.44 -8.68
N HIS A 210 1.49 40.46 -7.89
CA HIS A 210 0.21 41.14 -7.87
C HIS A 210 0.18 42.22 -8.96
N TRP A 211 -0.21 41.85 -10.18
CA TRP A 211 -0.20 42.75 -11.35
C TRP A 211 -0.95 44.06 -11.13
N LYS A 212 -2.09 44.02 -10.43
CA LYS A 212 -2.91 45.21 -10.15
C LYS A 212 -2.21 46.21 -9.22
N SER A 213 -1.43 45.73 -8.24
CA SER A 213 -0.65 46.62 -7.35
C SER A 213 0.62 47.08 -8.02
N SER A 214 1.25 46.21 -8.81
CA SER A 214 2.46 46.53 -9.57
C SER A 214 2.20 47.64 -10.58
N ALA A 215 1.09 47.57 -11.31
CA ALA A 215 0.67 48.61 -12.25
C ALA A 215 0.34 49.96 -11.60
N ARG A 216 0.02 50.00 -10.30
CA ARG A 216 -0.29 51.25 -9.58
C ARG A 216 0.94 51.90 -8.94
N ARG A 217 1.97 51.11 -8.60
CA ARG A 217 3.17 51.57 -7.89
C ARG A 217 4.40 51.69 -8.80
N ASP A 218 4.28 51.29 -10.06
CA ASP A 218 5.37 51.25 -11.05
C ASP A 218 6.59 50.43 -10.61
N THR A 219 6.38 49.53 -9.63
CA THR A 219 7.36 48.60 -9.09
C THR A 219 6.71 47.22 -9.00
N LEU A 220 7.49 46.14 -9.15
CA LEU A 220 6.95 44.79 -9.03
C LEU A 220 6.57 44.52 -7.58
N MET A 221 5.33 44.11 -7.38
CA MET A 221 4.74 43.86 -6.07
C MET A 221 4.35 42.39 -5.96
N VAL A 222 4.73 41.70 -4.88
CA VAL A 222 4.45 40.28 -4.64
C VAL A 222 3.40 40.14 -3.55
N LYS A 223 2.44 39.22 -3.74
CA LYS A 223 1.44 38.84 -2.73
C LYS A 223 2.15 38.23 -1.52
N GLU A 224 1.93 38.81 -0.35
CA GLU A 224 2.37 38.28 0.94
C GLU A 224 1.16 37.66 1.63
N PHE A 225 1.24 36.36 1.88
CA PHE A 225 0.17 35.60 2.52
C PHE A 225 0.43 35.58 4.02
N ASP A 226 -0.58 35.90 4.83
CA ASP A 226 -0.45 35.76 6.29
C ASP A 226 -0.28 34.28 6.59
N THR A 227 0.80 33.92 7.26
CA THR A 227 0.88 32.66 7.96
C THR A 227 0.10 32.85 9.25
N GLY A 228 -1.24 32.81 9.16
CA GLY A 228 -2.12 32.91 10.32
C GLY A 228 -1.61 31.99 11.44
N THR A 229 -1.59 32.50 12.67
CA THR A 229 -1.02 31.93 13.89
C THR A 229 -0.99 30.39 13.85
N SER A 230 0.18 29.85 13.47
CA SER A 230 0.32 28.52 12.90
C SER A 230 0.22 27.44 13.98
N VAL A 231 -0.87 26.68 13.97
CA VAL A 231 -0.88 25.40 14.66
C VAL A 231 0.12 24.48 13.96
N SER A 232 1.13 24.05 14.71
CA SER A 232 2.15 23.13 14.23
C SER A 232 1.89 21.75 14.81
N LEU A 233 1.85 20.75 13.95
CA LEU A 233 1.58 19.36 14.28
C LEU A 233 2.76 18.50 13.84
N ALA A 234 3.38 17.81 14.79
CA ALA A 234 4.40 16.80 14.52
C ALA A 234 3.80 15.40 14.74
N ILE A 235 3.62 14.64 13.66
CA ILE A 235 3.06 13.29 13.71
C ILE A 235 4.20 12.27 13.72
N VAL A 236 4.27 11.47 14.78
CA VAL A 236 5.24 10.38 14.96
C VAL A 236 4.47 9.06 14.93
N VAL A 237 4.83 8.18 14.00
CA VAL A 237 4.22 6.85 13.85
C VAL A 237 5.20 5.82 14.38
N ASP A 238 4.73 4.95 15.28
CA ASP A 238 5.51 3.82 15.74
C ASP A 238 5.81 2.87 14.57
N ASN A 239 7.09 2.76 14.26
CA ASN A 239 7.63 1.95 13.17
C ASN A 239 8.71 0.98 13.67
N ARG A 240 8.68 0.66 14.97
CA ARG A 240 9.55 -0.35 15.56
C ARG A 240 9.26 -1.72 14.99
N LYS A 241 10.29 -2.56 14.97
CA LYS A 241 10.16 -3.98 14.64
C LYS A 241 9.14 -4.64 15.55
N ALA A 242 8.20 -5.35 14.93
CA ALA A 242 7.03 -5.99 15.58
C ALA A 242 5.85 -5.07 15.92
N THR A 243 5.88 -3.78 15.54
CA THR A 243 4.70 -2.92 15.62
C THR A 243 3.64 -3.34 14.61
N ASP A 244 4.02 -3.89 13.44
CA ASP A 244 3.09 -4.37 12.41
C ASP A 244 2.56 -5.78 12.73
N VAL A 245 1.49 -5.83 13.53
CA VAL A 245 0.71 -7.04 13.81
C VAL A 245 -0.41 -7.13 12.79
N PHE A 246 -0.50 -8.25 12.07
CA PHE A 246 -1.43 -8.40 10.96
C PHE A 246 -2.32 -9.63 11.11
N ASP A 247 -3.53 -9.53 10.57
CA ASP A 247 -4.47 -10.63 10.43
C ASP A 247 -5.00 -10.72 8.99
N LEU A 248 -6.16 -11.36 8.79
CA LEU A 248 -6.77 -11.49 7.46
C LEU A 248 -7.35 -10.18 6.91
N GLU A 249 -7.77 -9.25 7.75
CA GLU A 249 -8.48 -8.03 7.31
C GLU A 249 -7.57 -6.81 7.22
N GLY A 250 -6.46 -6.77 7.98
CA GLY A 250 -5.58 -5.61 7.99
C GLY A 250 -4.32 -5.80 8.83
N SER A 251 -3.73 -4.68 9.25
CA SER A 251 -2.66 -4.65 10.23
C SER A 251 -2.71 -3.38 11.09
N THR A 252 -2.03 -3.43 12.23
CA THR A 252 -1.89 -2.29 13.13
C THR A 252 -1.19 -1.13 12.44
N LEU A 253 -0.10 -1.37 11.71
CA LEU A 253 0.66 -0.31 11.06
C LEU A 253 -0.14 0.38 9.95
N GLU A 254 -0.94 -0.37 9.17
CA GLU A 254 -1.87 0.21 8.20
C GLU A 254 -2.90 1.13 8.88
N THR A 255 -3.36 0.75 10.06
CA THR A 255 -4.32 1.54 10.85
C THR A 255 -3.68 2.80 11.42
N LEU A 256 -2.47 2.70 11.97
CA LEU A 256 -1.70 3.86 12.44
C LEU A 256 -1.43 4.83 11.29
N CYS A 257 -0.98 4.36 10.13
CA CYS A 257 -0.78 5.21 8.95
C CYS A 257 -2.08 5.81 8.40
N GLY A 258 -3.20 5.08 8.48
CA GLY A 258 -4.52 5.61 8.12
C GLY A 258 -4.98 6.75 9.04
N HIS A 259 -4.79 6.63 10.35
CA HIS A 259 -5.07 7.71 11.31
C HIS A 259 -4.12 8.88 11.13
N ALA A 260 -2.84 8.62 10.91
CA ALA A 260 -1.84 9.65 10.62
C ALA A 260 -2.21 10.46 9.35
N LEU A 261 -2.63 9.77 8.28
CA LEU A 261 -3.10 10.44 7.06
C LEU A 261 -4.35 11.28 7.32
N TYR A 262 -5.34 10.73 8.03
CA TYR A 262 -6.57 11.47 8.34
C TYR A 262 -6.30 12.73 9.17
N LEU A 263 -5.46 12.63 10.20
CA LEU A 263 -5.05 13.78 11.00
C LEU A 263 -4.30 14.80 10.15
N ALA A 264 -3.36 14.35 9.32
CA ALA A 264 -2.63 15.25 8.44
C ALA A 264 -3.57 15.99 7.47
N GLU A 265 -4.46 15.30 6.77
CA GLU A 265 -5.43 15.90 5.86
C GLU A 265 -6.35 16.90 6.60
N SER A 266 -6.93 16.47 7.72
CA SER A 266 -7.87 17.30 8.51
C SER A 266 -7.24 18.59 9.03
N TYR A 267 -5.98 18.54 9.49
CA TYR A 267 -5.30 19.71 10.05
C TYR A 267 -4.67 20.59 8.95
N LEU A 268 -4.19 20.01 7.85
CA LEU A 268 -3.73 20.78 6.68
C LEU A 268 -4.88 21.58 6.04
N GLU A 269 -6.08 21.02 5.97
CA GLU A 269 -7.28 21.73 5.49
C GLU A 269 -7.68 22.90 6.40
N ARG A 270 -7.38 22.79 7.71
CA ARG A 270 -7.57 23.87 8.71
C ARG A 270 -6.44 24.90 8.72
N GLY A 271 -5.44 24.77 7.84
CA GLY A 271 -4.30 25.68 7.73
C GLY A 271 -3.17 25.43 8.75
N ALA A 272 -3.16 24.27 9.42
CA ALA A 272 -2.05 23.89 10.30
C ALA A 272 -0.82 23.45 9.48
N GLU A 273 0.38 23.64 10.04
CA GLU A 273 1.60 23.04 9.52
C GLU A 273 1.72 21.61 10.06
N VAL A 274 1.72 20.61 9.18
CA VAL A 274 1.88 19.20 9.58
C VAL A 274 3.23 18.68 9.11
N THR A 275 3.97 18.03 10.00
CA THR A 275 5.31 17.46 9.74
C THR A 275 5.41 16.03 10.27
N PHE A 276 6.12 15.16 9.55
CA PHE A 276 6.53 13.84 10.00
C PHE A 276 8.03 13.81 10.32
N PRO A 277 8.44 14.21 11.53
CA PRO A 277 9.84 14.51 11.81
C PRO A 277 10.76 13.27 11.81
N GLN A 278 10.20 12.06 11.74
CA GLN A 278 10.94 10.81 11.49
C GLN A 278 11.48 10.70 10.06
N TYR A 279 10.85 11.35 9.07
CA TYR A 279 11.12 11.15 7.65
C TYR A 279 11.52 12.42 6.91
N GLU A 280 11.21 13.58 7.47
CA GLU A 280 11.37 14.87 6.79
C GLU A 280 11.65 15.99 7.79
N LYS A 281 12.11 17.13 7.26
CA LYS A 281 12.28 18.35 8.03
C LYS A 281 11.01 19.20 7.96
N PRO A 282 10.76 20.07 8.95
CA PRO A 282 9.64 21.02 8.90
C PRO A 282 9.68 21.83 7.60
N THR A 283 8.59 21.78 6.84
CA THR A 283 8.44 22.50 5.58
C THR A 283 7.38 23.58 5.76
N ARG A 284 7.76 24.85 5.63
CA ARG A 284 6.87 26.00 5.85
C ARG A 284 6.33 26.56 4.54
N GLY A 285 5.09 27.05 4.58
CA GLY A 285 4.51 27.87 3.49
C GLY A 285 4.15 27.12 2.21
N GLU A 286 3.95 25.81 2.27
CA GLU A 286 3.43 25.03 1.14
C GLU A 286 1.90 25.04 1.08
N HIS A 287 1.35 24.90 -0.14
CA HIS A 287 -0.09 24.75 -0.33
C HIS A 287 -0.56 23.40 0.21
N SER A 288 -1.70 23.39 0.90
CA SER A 288 -2.27 22.20 1.55
C SER A 288 -2.40 21.00 0.61
N GLU A 289 -2.86 21.18 -0.62
CA GLU A 289 -2.99 20.09 -1.61
C GLU A 289 -1.65 19.43 -1.97
N LEU A 290 -0.59 20.23 -2.15
CA LEU A 290 0.74 19.71 -2.43
C LEU A 290 1.28 18.97 -1.22
N ARG A 291 1.04 19.53 -0.03
CA ARG A 291 1.48 18.93 1.23
C ARG A 291 0.79 17.59 1.50
N ILE A 292 -0.51 17.48 1.23
CA ILE A 292 -1.25 16.21 1.32
C ILE A 292 -0.63 15.14 0.41
N ARG A 293 -0.25 15.50 -0.82
CA ARG A 293 0.43 14.56 -1.73
C ARG A 293 1.77 14.11 -1.18
N GLN A 294 2.58 15.01 -0.63
CA GLN A 294 3.86 14.65 0.00
C GLN A 294 3.67 13.76 1.22
N VAL A 295 2.68 14.04 2.08
CA VAL A 295 2.35 13.21 3.24
C VAL A 295 2.00 11.78 2.79
N ARG A 296 1.22 11.64 1.73
CA ARG A 296 0.93 10.32 1.14
C ARG A 296 2.19 9.60 0.66
N GLU A 297 3.13 10.31 0.02
CA GLU A 297 4.43 9.73 -0.37
C GLU A 297 5.25 9.29 0.84
N VAL A 298 5.32 10.11 1.90
CA VAL A 298 6.02 9.76 3.15
C VAL A 298 5.43 8.49 3.76
N LEU A 299 4.10 8.43 3.91
CA LEU A 299 3.42 7.32 4.58
C LEU A 299 3.46 6.00 3.80
N VAL A 300 3.59 6.05 2.46
CA VAL A 300 3.77 4.85 1.61
C VAL A 300 5.06 4.11 1.95
N ASP A 301 6.11 4.85 2.28
CA ASP A 301 7.45 4.29 2.50
C ASP A 301 7.70 3.91 3.97
N VAL A 302 6.77 4.19 4.89
CA VAL A 302 6.84 3.76 6.30
C VAL A 302 6.78 2.23 6.40
N GLN A 303 7.78 1.62 7.05
CA GLN A 303 7.87 0.17 7.33
C GLN A 303 8.22 -0.06 8.81
N ASP A 304 7.97 -1.26 9.35
CA ASP A 304 8.29 -1.64 10.74
C ASP A 304 9.73 -2.16 10.92
N ASP A 305 10.71 -1.50 10.31
CA ASP A 305 12.09 -2.00 10.26
C ASP A 305 13.02 -1.41 11.33
N GLN A 306 12.52 -0.50 12.17
CA GLN A 306 13.35 0.19 13.16
C GLN A 306 13.66 -0.68 14.38
N ILE A 307 14.94 -0.73 14.76
CA ILE A 307 15.42 -1.45 15.95
C ILE A 307 15.41 -0.51 17.18
N GLU A 308 15.58 0.79 16.95
CA GLU A 308 15.58 1.83 17.99
C GLU A 308 14.19 1.97 18.64
N SER A 309 14.15 2.16 19.97
CA SER A 309 12.90 2.38 20.70
C SER A 309 12.19 3.66 20.25
N LEU A 310 10.87 3.72 20.41
CA LEU A 310 10.06 4.87 20.02
C LEU A 310 10.45 6.06 20.89
N SER A 311 10.73 5.80 22.16
CA SER A 311 11.24 6.75 23.15
C SER A 311 12.53 7.44 22.69
N ALA A 312 13.53 6.68 22.21
CA ALA A 312 14.79 7.24 21.72
C ALA A 312 14.60 8.04 20.41
N GLN A 313 13.79 7.51 19.49
CA GLN A 313 13.41 8.24 18.28
C GLN A 313 12.73 9.57 18.63
N LEU A 314 11.79 9.56 19.57
CA LEU A 314 11.00 10.71 20.01
C LEU A 314 11.89 11.83 20.57
N LEU A 315 12.85 11.50 21.44
CA LEU A 315 13.80 12.48 21.97
C LEU A 315 14.62 13.16 20.86
N ARG A 316 15.06 12.38 19.86
CA ARG A 316 15.81 12.90 18.71
C ARG A 316 14.96 13.83 17.84
N VAL A 317 13.72 13.43 17.53
CA VAL A 317 12.85 14.20 16.63
C VAL A 317 12.17 15.38 17.30
N ALA A 318 12.02 15.35 18.64
CA ALA A 318 11.43 16.44 19.41
C ALA A 318 12.41 17.60 19.64
N ALA A 319 13.72 17.33 19.70
CA ALA A 319 14.75 18.35 19.95
C ALA A 319 14.69 19.60 19.04
N PRO A 320 14.44 19.49 17.71
CA PRO A 320 14.32 20.66 16.83
C PRO A 320 12.91 21.29 16.78
N LEU A 321 11.92 20.76 17.49
CA LEU A 321 10.53 21.26 17.41
C LEU A 321 10.35 22.54 18.23
N ALA A 322 9.50 23.44 17.72
CA ALA A 322 9.11 24.64 18.47
C ALA A 322 8.18 24.27 19.63
N GLU A 323 8.24 25.01 20.73
CA GLU A 323 7.41 24.76 21.94
C GLU A 323 5.90 24.81 21.67
N SER A 324 5.47 25.56 20.65
CA SER A 324 4.08 25.63 20.19
C SER A 324 3.62 24.43 19.35
N THR A 325 4.49 23.44 19.13
CA THR A 325 4.18 22.26 18.32
C THR A 325 3.48 21.21 19.17
N THR A 326 2.34 20.73 18.70
CA THR A 326 1.69 19.54 19.26
C THR A 326 2.33 18.30 18.66
N VAL A 327 2.85 17.41 19.51
CA VAL A 327 3.40 16.13 19.10
C VAL A 327 2.33 15.05 19.25
N VAL A 328 1.93 14.44 18.13
CA VAL A 328 0.99 13.33 18.09
C VAL A 328 1.77 12.04 17.87
N ILE A 329 1.64 11.12 18.83
CA ILE A 329 2.36 9.85 18.83
C ILE A 329 1.33 8.75 18.60
N LEU A 330 1.50 7.97 17.54
CA LEU A 330 0.63 6.85 17.20
C LEU A 330 1.37 5.54 17.46
N LEU A 331 0.87 4.70 18.37
CA LEU A 331 1.50 3.41 18.70
C LEU A 331 0.47 2.30 18.97
N ALA A 332 0.85 1.07 18.61
CA ALA A 332 0.02 -0.13 18.85
C ALA A 332 0.64 -1.07 19.92
N VAL A 333 1.96 -1.03 20.07
CA VAL A 333 2.71 -1.86 21.04
C VAL A 333 3.29 -0.93 22.10
N ALA A 334 3.20 -1.31 23.38
CA ALA A 334 3.72 -0.50 24.47
C ALA A 334 5.25 -0.31 24.36
N ASP A 335 5.71 0.92 24.60
CA ASP A 335 7.12 1.25 24.83
C ASP A 335 7.32 1.55 26.33
N PRO A 336 8.08 0.73 27.07
CA PRO A 336 8.20 0.89 28.52
C PRO A 336 8.87 2.21 28.92
N ASP A 337 9.70 2.80 28.05
CA ASP A 337 10.45 4.02 28.34
C ASP A 337 9.67 5.30 27.94
N LEU A 338 8.51 5.15 27.28
CA LEU A 338 7.76 6.27 26.73
C LEU A 338 7.18 7.18 27.81
N PRO A 339 6.58 6.70 28.93
CA PRO A 339 6.11 7.58 30.00
C PRO A 339 7.21 8.48 30.58
N ALA A 340 8.40 7.92 30.80
CA ALA A 340 9.57 8.69 31.27
C ALA A 340 10.00 9.74 30.22
N THR A 341 9.98 9.36 28.94
CA THR A 341 10.31 10.26 27.82
C THR A 341 9.30 11.41 27.68
N LEU A 342 8.01 11.12 27.84
CA LEU A 342 6.94 12.14 27.80
C LEU A 342 7.10 13.17 28.91
N THR A 343 7.57 12.73 30.09
CA THR A 343 7.89 13.62 31.22
C THR A 343 9.05 14.56 30.88
N GLN A 344 10.07 14.10 30.14
CA GLN A 344 11.16 14.96 29.65
C GLN A 344 10.68 15.98 28.60
N LEU A 345 9.65 15.62 27.84
CA LEU A 345 9.02 16.47 26.82
C LEU A 345 7.86 17.30 27.39
N ALA A 346 7.85 17.58 28.70
CA ALA A 346 6.81 18.35 29.39
C ALA A 346 6.57 19.76 28.81
N HIS A 347 7.54 20.30 28.07
CA HIS A 347 7.46 21.61 27.40
C HIS A 347 6.62 21.61 26.11
N LEU A 348 6.37 20.45 25.48
CA LEU A 348 5.56 20.31 24.26
C LEU A 348 4.17 19.77 24.59
N GLN A 349 3.14 20.15 23.85
CA GLN A 349 1.85 19.45 23.97
C GLN A 349 1.98 18.03 23.40
N ARG A 350 1.66 17.00 24.20
CA ARG A 350 1.78 15.59 23.78
C ARG A 350 0.42 14.92 23.74
N VAL A 351 0.08 14.35 22.60
CA VAL A 351 -1.14 13.56 22.41
C VAL A 351 -0.72 12.17 21.93
N VAL A 352 -1.23 11.14 22.58
CA VAL A 352 -0.87 9.75 22.30
C VAL A 352 -2.11 8.99 21.84
N LEU A 353 -2.12 8.57 20.57
CA LEU A 353 -3.15 7.69 20.03
C LEU A 353 -2.70 6.25 20.19
N THR A 354 -3.42 5.49 21.00
CA THR A 354 -3.13 4.07 21.24
C THR A 354 -4.08 3.19 20.45
N LEU A 355 -3.53 2.18 19.78
CA LEU A 355 -4.29 1.14 19.11
C LEU A 355 -4.12 -0.18 19.85
N ASP A 356 -5.20 -0.95 20.00
CA ASP A 356 -5.11 -2.22 20.68
C ASP A 356 -4.56 -3.32 19.74
N ALA A 357 -3.30 -3.69 19.92
CA ALA A 357 -2.69 -4.79 19.17
C ALA A 357 -3.36 -6.15 19.46
N ALA A 358 -4.04 -6.31 20.60
CA ALA A 358 -4.77 -7.54 20.95
C ALA A 358 -5.95 -7.80 20.00
N GLU A 359 -6.52 -6.75 19.41
CA GLU A 359 -7.61 -6.86 18.43
C GLU A 359 -7.14 -7.48 17.11
N TYR A 360 -5.83 -7.60 16.86
CA TYR A 360 -5.24 -8.22 15.67
C TYR A 360 -4.65 -9.61 15.96
N ASP A 361 -3.99 -9.76 17.11
CA ASP A 361 -3.49 -11.05 17.59
C ASP A 361 -3.59 -11.08 19.12
N GLU A 362 -4.49 -11.92 19.64
CA GLU A 362 -4.72 -12.07 21.09
C GLU A 362 -3.43 -12.40 21.86
N LYS A 363 -2.47 -13.08 21.23
CA LYS A 363 -1.18 -13.42 21.86
C LYS A 363 -0.32 -12.19 22.16
N ARG A 364 -0.61 -11.05 21.51
CA ARG A 364 0.08 -9.77 21.71
C ARG A 364 -0.56 -8.89 22.79
N ALA A 365 -1.69 -9.30 23.39
CA ALA A 365 -2.38 -8.56 24.43
C ALA A 365 -1.50 -8.04 25.59
N PRO A 366 -0.51 -8.79 26.11
CA PRO A 366 0.34 -8.30 27.21
C PRO A 366 1.23 -7.12 26.84
N GLY A 367 1.50 -6.91 25.55
CA GLY A 367 2.33 -5.82 25.03
C GLY A 367 1.54 -4.75 24.31
N SER A 368 0.20 -4.75 24.40
CA SER A 368 -0.64 -3.78 23.70
C SER A 368 -0.51 -2.38 24.32
N ALA A 369 -0.44 -1.36 23.48
CA ALA A 369 -0.42 0.04 23.91
C ALA A 369 -1.76 0.49 24.54
N SER A 370 -2.83 -0.27 24.35
CA SER A 370 -4.15 0.00 24.94
C SER A 370 -4.39 -0.68 26.29
N HIS A 371 -3.35 -1.30 26.88
CA HIS A 371 -3.47 -1.92 28.19
C HIS A 371 -3.77 -0.86 29.29
N PRO A 372 -4.78 -1.03 30.16
CA PRO A 372 -5.24 0.01 31.10
C PRO A 372 -4.14 0.59 32.00
N ALA A 373 -3.24 -0.26 32.51
CA ALA A 373 -2.11 0.18 33.33
C ALA A 373 -1.16 1.12 32.57
N TYR A 374 -0.89 0.81 31.30
CA TYR A 374 -0.01 1.62 30.46
C TYR A 374 -0.67 2.94 30.05
N LEU A 375 -1.98 2.94 29.78
CA LEU A 375 -2.73 4.18 29.54
C LEU A 375 -2.63 5.13 30.74
N GLN A 376 -2.77 4.60 31.96
CA GLN A 376 -2.65 5.38 33.19
C GLN A 376 -1.23 5.94 33.38
N GLU A 377 -0.19 5.16 33.07
CA GLU A 377 1.20 5.65 33.08
C GLU A 377 1.41 6.81 32.11
N LEU A 378 0.90 6.72 30.88
CA LEU A 378 0.99 7.79 29.88
C LEU A 378 0.24 9.06 30.32
N GLU A 379 -0.95 8.92 30.90
CA GLU A 379 -1.72 10.05 31.45
C GLU A 379 -1.02 10.71 32.63
N SER A 380 -0.45 9.91 33.54
CA SER A 380 0.33 10.42 34.69
C SER A 380 1.61 11.14 34.25
N ALA A 381 2.17 10.81 33.09
CA ALA A 381 3.28 11.52 32.46
C ALA A 381 2.85 12.84 31.79
N GLY A 382 1.56 13.21 31.86
CA GLY A 382 1.02 14.48 31.38
C GLY A 382 0.69 14.49 29.89
N ALA A 383 0.61 13.32 29.23
CA ALA A 383 0.11 13.22 27.86
C ALA A 383 -1.41 13.07 27.83
N ARG A 384 -2.05 13.63 26.81
CA ARG A 384 -3.45 13.33 26.52
C ARG A 384 -3.53 12.03 25.74
N VAL A 385 -4.11 11.00 26.32
CA VAL A 385 -4.22 9.68 25.70
C VAL A 385 -5.58 9.54 25.01
N VAL A 386 -5.58 9.04 23.78
CA VAL A 386 -6.79 8.76 23.00
C VAL A 386 -6.72 7.31 22.52
N PRO A 387 -7.42 6.37 23.19
CA PRO A 387 -7.54 5.02 22.69
C PRO A 387 -8.42 5.00 21.45
N VAL A 388 -7.94 4.36 20.39
CA VAL A 388 -8.65 4.23 19.12
C VAL A 388 -9.01 2.77 18.90
N ALA A 389 -10.29 2.50 18.67
CA ALA A 389 -10.77 1.16 18.36
C ALA A 389 -10.47 0.78 16.91
N ARG A 390 -10.21 -0.51 16.65
CA ARG A 390 -10.11 -1.01 15.28
C ARG A 390 -11.44 -0.82 14.55
N ARG A 391 -11.39 -0.06 13.46
CA ARG A 391 -12.52 0.03 12.54
C ARG A 391 -12.61 -1.26 11.72
N ARG A 392 -13.50 -2.17 12.13
CA ARG A 392 -13.85 -3.34 11.31
C ARG A 392 -14.47 -2.86 10.00
N ARG A 393 -13.93 -3.30 8.87
CA ARG A 393 -14.48 -2.98 7.55
C ARG A 393 -15.83 -3.69 7.41
N SER A 394 -16.91 -2.96 7.16
CA SER A 394 -18.19 -3.57 6.77
C SER A 394 -17.97 -4.36 5.48
N SER A 395 -18.38 -5.62 5.47
CA SER A 395 -18.19 -6.56 4.36
C SER A 395 -18.90 -6.14 3.08
#